data_AF-A0AAF0XIB3-F1
#
_entry.id   AF-A0AAF0XIB3-F1
#
_cell.length_a   1.000
_cell.length_b   1.000
_cell.length_c   1.000
_cell.angle_alpha   90.00
_cell.angle_beta   90.00
_cell.angle_gamma   90.00
#
_symmetry.space_group_name_H-M   'P 1'
#
loop_
_entity.id
_entity.type
_entity.pdbx_description
1 polymer ?
#
loop_
_entity_poly.entity_id
_entity_poly.type
_entity_poly.pdbx_seq_one_letter_code
_entity_poly.pdbx_strand_id
1 'polypeptide(L)'
;MPILMEYMEAGSLQNLVKSNGTLSEKMIAEVARRILMGLDYLHNTKHIVHCDIKPANLLVNHNMEVKIADFGVSKLIDLASDESHVFSGTTAYMAPERFDSCAYGDDLDVFAGDIWSLGLTLMEIYIGHQPYFAPHRKPNKTEFDLMFDVCYNDSPALPEEASSDFQDFIRCCLEKNPSKRWKAVQLLSHPFLINKLDDQDAPIAPDKSNAEPVDSKGRKREANIEIRESSKRMKRQDVQV
;
A
#
# COMPACT_ATOMS: atom_id res chain seq x y z
N MET A 1 -0.49 28.32 0.89
CA MET A 1 -1.89 28.30 1.34
C MET A 1 -2.02 27.13 2.30
N PRO A 2 -2.35 27.34 3.59
CA PRO A 2 -2.61 26.23 4.50
C PRO A 2 -3.94 25.56 4.14
N ILE A 3 -3.97 24.23 4.15
CA ILE A 3 -5.18 23.42 3.97
C ILE A 3 -5.52 22.82 5.32
N LEU A 4 -6.77 23.00 5.77
CA LEU A 4 -7.28 22.40 7.00
C LEU A 4 -8.05 21.11 6.63
N MET A 5 -7.68 20.00 7.25
CA MET A 5 -8.30 18.70 7.03
C MET A 5 -8.60 18.03 8.37
N GLU A 6 -9.49 17.05 8.33
CA GLU A 6 -9.74 16.18 9.46
C GLU A 6 -8.45 15.45 9.88
N TYR A 7 -8.27 15.31 11.20
CA TYR A 7 -7.14 14.60 11.76
C TYR A 7 -7.46 13.12 11.96
N MET A 8 -6.61 12.25 11.41
CA MET A 8 -6.72 10.79 11.52
C MET A 8 -5.59 10.31 12.43
N GLU A 9 -5.93 9.88 13.65
CA GLU A 9 -4.99 9.76 14.78
C GLU A 9 -3.97 8.63 14.60
N ALA A 10 -4.33 7.57 13.87
CA ALA A 10 -3.45 6.43 13.63
C ALA A 10 -2.54 6.62 12.40
N GLY A 11 -2.56 7.79 11.77
CA GLY A 11 -1.74 8.08 10.59
C GLY A 11 -2.27 7.37 9.35
N SER A 12 -1.38 6.77 8.56
CA SER A 12 -1.72 6.03 7.33
C SER A 12 -1.67 4.51 7.53
N LEU A 13 -2.27 3.73 6.64
CA LEU A 13 -2.08 2.27 6.60
C LEU A 13 -0.61 1.88 6.51
N GLN A 14 0.22 2.68 5.84
CA GLN A 14 1.67 2.45 5.84
C GLN A 14 2.28 2.58 7.24
N ASN A 15 1.82 3.55 8.04
CA ASN A 15 2.28 3.70 9.41
C ASN A 15 1.84 2.51 10.26
N LEU A 16 0.58 2.09 10.11
CA LEU A 16 0.02 0.95 10.82
C LEU A 16 0.78 -0.34 10.52
N VAL A 17 1.11 -0.60 9.25
CA VAL A 17 1.89 -1.80 8.88
C VAL A 17 3.31 -1.74 9.42
N LYS A 18 3.95 -0.56 9.40
CA LYS A 18 5.28 -0.37 9.98
C LYS A 18 5.33 -0.58 11.49
N SER A 19 4.26 -0.22 12.22
CA SER A 19 4.22 -0.34 13.68
C SER A 19 3.70 -1.69 14.17
N ASN A 20 2.76 -2.31 13.45
CA ASN A 20 2.03 -3.48 13.93
C ASN A 20 2.27 -4.74 13.09
N GLY A 21 3.02 -4.66 11.99
CA GLY A 21 3.21 -5.77 11.05
C GLY A 21 2.06 -5.88 10.05
N THR A 22 1.63 -7.08 9.73
CA THR A 22 0.57 -7.33 8.75
C THR A 22 -0.83 -7.20 9.36
N LEU A 23 -1.84 -7.00 8.51
CA LEU A 23 -3.24 -7.00 8.94
C LEU A 23 -3.91 -8.34 8.63
N SER A 24 -4.84 -8.76 9.49
CA SER A 24 -5.65 -9.94 9.24
C SER A 24 -6.67 -9.68 8.13
N GLU A 25 -7.11 -10.73 7.44
CA GLU A 25 -8.11 -10.63 6.37
C GLU A 25 -9.39 -9.91 6.81
N LYS A 26 -9.82 -10.14 8.06
CA LYS A 26 -10.98 -9.45 8.64
C LYS A 26 -10.79 -7.93 8.68
N MET A 27 -9.62 -7.46 9.11
CA MET A 27 -9.30 -6.04 9.13
C MET A 27 -9.18 -5.50 7.70
N ILE A 28 -8.55 -6.26 6.81
CA ILE A 28 -8.40 -5.91 5.39
C ILE A 28 -9.76 -5.79 4.70
N ALA A 29 -10.71 -6.67 4.98
CA ALA A 29 -12.06 -6.59 4.43
C ALA A 29 -12.79 -5.32 4.89
N GLU A 30 -12.65 -4.91 6.15
CA GLU A 30 -13.18 -3.63 6.63
C GLU A 30 -12.55 -2.44 5.91
N VAL A 31 -11.22 -2.42 5.86
CA VAL A 31 -10.43 -1.39 5.18
C VAL A 31 -10.82 -1.29 3.71
N ALA A 32 -10.83 -2.42 3.00
CA ALA A 32 -11.20 -2.50 1.58
C ALA A 32 -12.61 -1.96 1.34
N ARG A 33 -13.58 -2.33 2.18
CA ARG A 33 -14.96 -1.86 2.06
C ARG A 33 -15.06 -0.34 2.18
N ARG A 34 -14.37 0.27 3.16
CA ARG A 34 -14.33 1.73 3.35
C ARG A 34 -13.68 2.44 2.15
N ILE A 35 -12.56 1.92 1.65
CA ILE A 35 -11.86 2.49 0.50
C ILE A 35 -12.71 2.38 -0.75
N LEU A 36 -13.34 1.23 -1.00
CA LEU A 36 -14.21 1.03 -2.15
C LEU A 36 -15.43 1.94 -2.14
N MET A 37 -16.04 2.21 -0.99
CA MET A 37 -17.10 3.21 -0.88
C MET A 37 -16.60 4.60 -1.28
N GLY A 38 -15.38 4.95 -0.87
CA GLY A 38 -14.74 6.21 -1.28
C GLY A 38 -14.45 6.27 -2.78
N LEU A 39 -13.88 5.20 -3.35
CA LEU A 39 -13.60 5.10 -4.78
C LEU A 39 -14.88 5.11 -5.61
N ASP A 40 -15.92 4.38 -5.20
CA ASP A 40 -17.22 4.41 -5.86
C ASP A 40 -17.80 5.83 -5.91
N TYR A 41 -17.72 6.57 -4.81
CA TYR A 41 -18.12 7.97 -4.76
C TYR A 41 -17.28 8.84 -5.73
N LEU A 42 -15.95 8.69 -5.71
CA LEU A 42 -15.07 9.45 -6.60
C LEU A 42 -15.35 9.16 -8.08
N HIS A 43 -15.44 7.88 -8.45
CA HIS A 43 -15.60 7.42 -9.83
C HIS A 43 -16.99 7.73 -10.37
N ASN A 44 -18.05 7.36 -9.64
CA ASN A 44 -19.42 7.41 -10.15
C ASN A 44 -20.16 8.72 -9.82
N THR A 45 -19.80 9.43 -8.75
CA THR A 45 -20.48 10.68 -8.35
C THR A 45 -19.68 11.92 -8.71
N LYS A 46 -18.34 11.86 -8.61
CA LYS A 46 -17.48 13.02 -8.84
C LYS A 46 -16.73 12.98 -10.17
N HIS A 47 -16.70 11.84 -10.85
CA HIS A 47 -15.88 11.61 -12.05
C HIS A 47 -14.41 11.97 -11.80
N ILE A 48 -13.87 11.60 -10.63
CA ILE A 48 -12.49 11.83 -10.25
C ILE A 48 -11.75 10.50 -10.20
N VAL A 49 -10.58 10.42 -10.86
CA VAL A 49 -9.61 9.34 -10.69
C VAL A 49 -8.56 9.79 -9.68
N HIS A 50 -8.31 9.00 -8.63
CA HIS A 50 -7.38 9.37 -7.57
C HIS A 50 -5.92 9.37 -8.06
N CYS A 51 -5.53 8.37 -8.86
CA CYS A 51 -4.21 8.16 -9.47
C CYS A 51 -3.06 7.78 -8.52
N ASP A 52 -3.23 7.86 -7.21
CA ASP A 52 -2.17 7.53 -6.23
C ASP A 52 -2.69 6.78 -5.01
N ILE A 53 -3.55 5.77 -5.23
CA ILE A 53 -3.99 4.86 -4.16
C ILE A 53 -2.80 4.00 -3.72
N LYS A 54 -2.41 4.13 -2.45
CA LYS A 54 -1.32 3.39 -1.82
C LYS A 54 -1.45 3.47 -0.29
N PRO A 55 -0.81 2.59 0.49
CA PRO A 55 -0.93 2.60 1.94
C PRO A 55 -0.63 3.95 2.62
N ALA A 56 0.25 4.77 2.04
CA ALA A 56 0.61 6.09 2.58
C ALA A 56 -0.49 7.15 2.44
N ASN A 57 -1.39 6.98 1.47
CA ASN A 57 -2.47 7.93 1.14
C ASN A 57 -3.83 7.48 1.68
N LEU A 58 -3.84 6.43 2.50
CA LEU A 58 -5.03 5.86 3.13
C LEU A 58 -4.91 6.08 4.62
N LEU A 59 -5.57 7.12 5.11
CA LEU A 59 -5.50 7.54 6.50
C LEU A 59 -6.45 6.73 7.37
N VAL A 60 -6.05 6.45 8.60
CA VAL A 60 -6.75 5.56 9.53
C VAL A 60 -6.89 6.23 10.88
N ASN A 61 -8.02 6.04 11.54
CA ASN A 61 -8.24 6.46 12.93
C ASN A 61 -8.23 5.27 13.88
N HIS A 62 -8.33 5.51 15.19
CA HIS A 62 -8.31 4.44 16.20
C HIS A 62 -9.51 3.49 16.11
N ASN A 63 -10.57 3.87 15.40
CA ASN A 63 -11.74 3.02 15.16
C ASN A 63 -11.61 2.15 13.89
N MET A 64 -10.42 2.11 13.27
CA MET A 64 -10.15 1.42 11.99
C MET A 64 -10.98 1.96 10.82
N GLU A 65 -11.49 3.19 10.92
CA GLU A 65 -12.11 3.86 9.79
C GLU A 65 -11.01 4.39 8.87
N VAL A 66 -11.19 4.19 7.56
CA VAL A 66 -10.21 4.58 6.53
C VAL A 66 -10.77 5.69 5.65
N LYS A 67 -9.92 6.68 5.34
CA LYS A 67 -10.23 7.78 4.43
C LYS A 67 -9.14 7.92 3.37
N ILE A 68 -9.56 8.13 2.13
CA ILE A 68 -8.68 8.43 1.00
C ILE A 68 -8.20 9.87 1.14
N ALA A 69 -6.88 10.09 1.04
CA ALA A 69 -6.24 11.38 1.16
C ALA A 69 -5.23 11.59 0.03
N ASP A 70 -4.70 12.82 -0.05
CA ASP A 70 -3.72 13.26 -1.05
C ASP A 70 -4.21 13.19 -2.51
N PHE A 71 -5.08 14.14 -2.84
CA PHE A 71 -5.60 14.35 -4.19
C PHE A 71 -4.64 15.17 -5.09
N GLY A 72 -3.36 15.29 -4.72
CA GLY A 72 -2.41 16.18 -5.41
C GLY A 72 -2.16 15.85 -6.87
N VAL A 73 -2.42 14.60 -7.28
CA VAL A 73 -2.28 14.11 -8.66
C VAL A 73 -3.59 13.56 -9.24
N SER A 74 -4.71 13.78 -8.54
CA SER A 74 -6.02 13.31 -8.99
C SER A 74 -6.51 14.07 -10.21
N LYS A 75 -7.33 13.42 -11.04
CA LYS A 75 -7.83 13.97 -12.30
C LYS A 75 -9.34 13.99 -12.33
N LEU A 76 -9.92 15.12 -12.71
CA LEU A 76 -11.33 15.23 -13.06
C LEU A 76 -11.49 14.78 -14.51
N ILE A 77 -12.33 13.78 -14.74
CA ILE A 77 -12.67 13.28 -16.07
C ILE A 77 -13.88 14.08 -16.54
N ASP A 78 -13.62 15.21 -17.21
CA ASP A 78 -14.66 15.96 -17.89
C ASP A 78 -14.81 15.45 -19.34
N LEU A 79 -16.03 15.53 -19.89
CA LEU A 79 -16.39 15.03 -21.24
C LEU A 79 -15.72 15.81 -22.38
N ALA A 80 -14.99 16.89 -22.07
CA ALA A 80 -14.29 17.72 -23.03
C ALA A 80 -12.80 17.81 -22.66
N SER A 81 -12.00 17.03 -23.38
CA SER A 81 -10.56 17.24 -23.62
C SER A 81 -9.67 17.47 -22.40
N ASP A 82 -8.83 16.48 -22.08
CA ASP A 82 -7.40 16.70 -22.25
C ASP A 82 -6.65 15.38 -22.37
N GLU A 83 -5.97 15.18 -23.50
CA GLU A 83 -5.13 14.01 -23.82
C GLU A 83 -3.84 13.97 -22.98
N SER A 84 -3.75 14.77 -21.92
CA SER A 84 -2.62 14.78 -21.00
C SER A 84 -2.79 13.67 -19.94
N HIS A 85 -2.72 12.42 -20.41
CA HIS A 85 -2.46 11.25 -19.56
C HIS A 85 -1.02 11.28 -18.99
N VAL A 86 -0.57 12.43 -18.48
CA VAL A 86 0.73 12.57 -17.81
C VAL A 86 0.82 11.50 -16.73
N PHE A 87 1.91 10.73 -16.80
CA PHE A 87 2.32 9.70 -15.86
C PHE A 87 2.55 10.37 -14.51
N SER A 88 1.54 10.34 -13.66
CA SER A 88 1.60 10.87 -12.30
C SER A 88 1.05 9.82 -11.34
N GLY A 89 1.57 9.82 -10.12
CA GLY A 89 1.37 8.78 -9.12
C GLY A 89 2.64 7.97 -8.87
N THR A 90 2.54 6.99 -7.98
CA THR A 90 3.67 6.15 -7.57
C THR A 90 3.78 4.92 -8.47
N THR A 91 4.88 4.81 -9.23
CA THR A 91 5.11 3.75 -10.25
C THR A 91 4.84 2.33 -9.73
N ALA A 92 5.20 2.04 -8.47
CA ALA A 92 5.01 0.74 -7.82
C ALA A 92 3.54 0.25 -7.74
N TYR A 93 2.57 1.15 -7.89
CA TYR A 93 1.14 0.84 -7.83
C TYR A 93 0.42 1.09 -9.16
N MET A 94 1.15 1.44 -10.22
CA MET A 94 0.55 1.74 -11.52
C MET A 94 0.09 0.46 -12.24
N ALA A 95 -1.04 0.58 -12.93
CA ALA A 95 -1.65 -0.49 -13.71
C ALA A 95 -0.95 -0.68 -15.07
N PRO A 96 -1.06 -1.87 -15.71
CA PRO A 96 -0.41 -2.18 -16.99
C PRO A 96 -0.74 -1.20 -18.11
N GLU A 97 -1.99 -0.76 -18.19
CA GLU A 97 -2.46 0.19 -19.21
C GLU A 97 -1.85 1.58 -19.09
N ARG A 98 -1.23 1.89 -17.93
CA ARG A 98 -0.46 3.12 -17.75
C ARG A 98 0.88 3.03 -18.46
N PHE A 99 1.48 1.84 -18.53
CA PHE A 99 2.79 1.62 -19.17
C PHE A 99 2.68 1.32 -20.65
N ASP A 100 1.69 0.51 -21.04
CA ASP A 100 1.47 0.06 -22.42
C ASP A 100 -0.01 0.21 -22.79
N SER A 101 -0.41 1.44 -23.12
CA SER A 101 -1.78 1.74 -23.54
C SER A 101 -2.15 1.07 -24.87
N CYS A 102 -1.18 0.73 -25.72
CA CYS A 102 -1.44 0.04 -26.98
C CYS A 102 -1.83 -1.43 -26.76
N ALA A 103 -1.23 -2.10 -25.77
CA ALA A 103 -1.53 -3.50 -25.46
C ALA A 103 -2.76 -3.68 -24.55
N TYR A 104 -3.05 -2.69 -23.69
CA TYR A 104 -4.09 -2.82 -22.66
C TYR A 104 -5.17 -1.74 -22.68
N GLY A 105 -5.10 -0.76 -23.60
CA GLY A 105 -5.89 0.47 -23.54
C GLY A 105 -7.06 0.62 -24.50
N ASP A 106 -7.42 -0.40 -25.26
CA ASP A 106 -8.66 -0.37 -26.05
C ASP A 106 -9.88 -0.27 -25.11
N ASP A 107 -10.71 0.76 -25.28
CA ASP A 107 -11.81 1.15 -24.38
C ASP A 107 -11.37 1.40 -22.92
N LEU A 108 -10.33 2.23 -22.73
CA LEU A 108 -9.73 2.55 -21.43
C LEU A 108 -10.77 3.01 -20.39
N ASP A 109 -11.16 2.13 -19.48
CA ASP A 109 -11.82 2.54 -18.23
C ASP A 109 -10.79 3.25 -17.35
N VAL A 110 -10.72 4.58 -17.47
CA VAL A 110 -9.76 5.45 -16.77
C VAL A 110 -9.78 5.28 -15.25
N PHE A 111 -10.89 4.79 -14.69
CA PHE A 111 -11.06 4.56 -13.25
C PHE A 111 -10.47 3.22 -12.80
N ALA A 112 -10.27 2.26 -13.72
CA ALA A 112 -9.77 0.92 -13.41
C ALA A 112 -8.36 0.96 -12.79
N GLY A 113 -7.56 1.98 -13.09
CA GLY A 113 -6.22 2.15 -12.52
C GLY A 113 -6.24 2.22 -10.99
N ASP A 114 -7.20 2.94 -10.39
CA ASP A 114 -7.33 3.03 -8.93
C ASP A 114 -7.65 1.66 -8.30
N ILE A 115 -8.40 0.80 -9.00
CA ILE A 115 -8.73 -0.55 -8.53
C ILE A 115 -7.49 -1.46 -8.53
N TRP A 116 -6.64 -1.36 -9.56
CA TRP A 116 -5.37 -2.07 -9.58
C TRP A 116 -4.48 -1.64 -8.40
N SER A 117 -4.35 -0.33 -8.21
CA SER A 117 -3.58 0.23 -7.10
C SER A 117 -4.13 -0.20 -5.73
N LEU A 118 -5.46 -0.31 -5.59
CA LEU A 118 -6.10 -0.88 -4.41
C LEU A 118 -5.71 -2.35 -4.21
N GLY A 119 -5.76 -3.19 -5.25
CA GLY A 119 -5.37 -4.59 -5.16
C GLY A 119 -3.94 -4.78 -4.64
N LEU A 120 -2.98 -4.01 -5.18
CA LEU A 120 -1.60 -4.01 -4.70
C LEU A 120 -1.46 -3.51 -3.27
N THR A 121 -2.25 -2.49 -2.90
CA THR A 121 -2.29 -1.94 -1.53
C THR A 121 -2.77 -2.97 -0.51
N LEU A 122 -3.87 -3.67 -0.81
CA LEU A 122 -4.43 -4.68 0.09
C LEU A 122 -3.51 -5.89 0.22
N MET A 123 -2.84 -6.28 -0.87
CA MET A 123 -1.82 -7.32 -0.84
C MET A 123 -0.62 -6.90 0.02
N GLU A 124 -0.14 -5.66 -0.13
CA GLU A 124 0.99 -5.14 0.64
C GLU A 124 0.72 -5.12 2.15
N ILE A 125 -0.46 -4.67 2.57
CA ILE A 125 -0.81 -4.65 4.01
C ILE A 125 -1.05 -6.07 4.58
N TYR A 126 -1.32 -7.06 3.72
CA TYR A 126 -1.41 -8.48 4.11
C TYR A 126 -0.05 -9.15 4.22
N ILE A 127 0.84 -8.97 3.25
CA ILE A 127 2.15 -9.64 3.22
C ILE A 127 3.26 -8.85 3.91
N GLY A 128 3.02 -7.56 4.19
CA GLY A 128 3.92 -6.67 4.94
C GLY A 128 5.01 -6.00 4.08
N HIS A 129 5.00 -6.21 2.76
CA HIS A 129 5.92 -5.57 1.82
C HIS A 129 5.25 -5.38 0.46
N GLN A 130 5.80 -4.48 -0.37
CA GLN A 130 5.28 -4.26 -1.72
C GLN A 130 5.41 -5.54 -2.57
N PRO A 131 4.33 -6.07 -3.18
CA PRO A 131 4.35 -7.30 -4.00
C PRO A 131 5.44 -7.41 -5.08
N TYR A 132 5.73 -6.32 -5.80
CA TYR A 132 6.75 -6.32 -6.86
C TYR A 132 8.18 -6.17 -6.34
N PHE A 133 8.36 -5.75 -5.09
CA PHE A 133 9.67 -5.55 -4.45
C PHE A 133 9.94 -6.56 -3.34
N ALA A 134 9.24 -7.69 -3.37
CA ALA A 134 9.41 -8.76 -2.40
C ALA A 134 10.87 -9.26 -2.29
N PRO A 135 11.33 -9.71 -1.12
CA PRO A 135 12.73 -10.09 -0.88
C PRO A 135 13.27 -11.19 -1.81
N HIS A 136 12.39 -12.07 -2.32
CA HIS A 136 12.75 -13.15 -3.24
C HIS A 136 12.81 -12.71 -4.71
N ARG A 137 12.47 -11.45 -5.02
CA ARG A 137 12.58 -10.88 -6.36
C ARG A 137 13.92 -10.16 -6.54
N LYS A 138 14.26 -9.84 -7.80
CA LYS A 138 15.50 -9.16 -8.19
C LYS A 138 15.77 -7.92 -7.31
N PRO A 139 16.92 -7.83 -6.61
CA PRO A 139 17.28 -6.61 -5.89
C PRO A 139 17.54 -5.46 -6.87
N ASN A 140 17.28 -4.22 -6.45
CA ASN A 140 17.50 -3.00 -7.25
C ASN A 140 16.76 -2.98 -8.59
N LYS A 141 15.46 -3.33 -8.60
CA LYS A 141 14.63 -3.21 -9.80
C LYS A 141 14.63 -1.78 -10.35
N THR A 142 14.86 -1.68 -11.64
CA THR A 142 14.66 -0.44 -12.40
C THR A 142 13.18 -0.23 -12.70
N GLU A 143 12.80 0.98 -13.13
CA GLU A 143 11.44 1.25 -13.61
C GLU A 143 11.07 0.37 -14.81
N PHE A 144 12.03 0.07 -15.69
CA PHE A 144 11.84 -0.84 -16.82
C PHE A 144 11.58 -2.28 -16.35
N ASP A 145 12.32 -2.77 -15.35
CA ASP A 145 12.07 -4.10 -14.77
C ASP A 145 10.66 -4.19 -14.17
N LEU A 146 10.22 -3.14 -13.47
CA LEU A 146 8.88 -3.08 -12.89
C LEU A 146 7.80 -3.04 -13.99
N MET A 147 7.97 -2.19 -15.01
CA MET A 147 7.08 -2.14 -16.17
C MET A 147 6.96 -3.51 -16.83
N PHE A 148 8.08 -4.21 -17.02
CA PHE A 148 8.09 -5.52 -17.65
C PHE A 148 7.32 -6.55 -16.82
N ASP A 149 7.53 -6.56 -15.50
CA ASP A 149 6.80 -7.41 -14.57
C ASP A 149 5.29 -7.11 -14.57
N VAL A 150 4.91 -5.83 -14.55
CA VAL A 150 3.51 -5.40 -14.50
C VAL A 150 2.78 -5.74 -15.80
N CYS A 151 3.41 -5.52 -16.97
CA CYS A 151 2.78 -5.76 -18.26
C CYS A 151 2.84 -7.23 -18.67
N TYR A 152 4.00 -7.87 -18.62
CA TYR A 152 4.24 -9.11 -19.38
C TYR A 152 4.38 -10.38 -18.53
N ASN A 153 4.64 -10.26 -17.23
CA ASN A 153 4.65 -11.41 -16.31
C ASN A 153 3.30 -11.59 -15.62
N ASP A 154 3.06 -12.74 -14.99
CA ASP A 154 1.85 -12.95 -14.19
C ASP A 154 1.72 -11.91 -13.08
N SER A 155 0.49 -11.45 -12.84
CA SER A 155 0.18 -10.57 -11.71
C SER A 155 0.61 -11.25 -10.39
N PRO A 156 1.07 -10.50 -9.39
CA PRO A 156 1.46 -11.09 -8.12
C PRO A 156 0.27 -11.82 -7.50
N ALA A 157 0.55 -13.00 -6.94
CA ALA A 157 -0.43 -13.80 -6.23
C ALA A 157 -0.21 -13.67 -4.73
N LEU A 158 -1.31 -13.78 -3.97
CA LEU A 158 -1.25 -13.97 -2.53
C LEU A 158 -0.65 -15.35 -2.21
N PRO A 159 -0.06 -15.52 -1.01
CA PRO A 159 0.45 -16.81 -0.58
C PRO A 159 -0.72 -17.78 -0.28
N GLU A 160 -0.45 -19.09 -0.27
CA GLU A 160 -1.47 -20.14 -0.17
C GLU A 160 -2.28 -20.09 1.13
N GLU A 161 -1.75 -19.47 2.18
CA GLU A 161 -2.42 -19.30 3.47
C GLU A 161 -3.59 -18.30 3.41
N ALA A 162 -3.63 -17.42 2.40
CA ALA A 162 -4.77 -16.52 2.22
C ALA A 162 -6.04 -17.29 1.84
N SER A 163 -7.21 -16.85 2.32
CA SER A 163 -8.47 -17.47 1.99
C SER A 163 -8.76 -17.43 0.49
N SER A 164 -9.52 -18.42 0.00
CA SER A 164 -9.94 -18.45 -1.42
C SER A 164 -10.71 -17.19 -1.82
N ASP A 165 -11.53 -16.66 -0.90
CA ASP A 165 -12.29 -15.43 -1.13
C ASP A 165 -11.36 -14.22 -1.28
N PHE A 166 -10.31 -14.12 -0.45
CA PHE A 166 -9.35 -13.02 -0.56
C PHE A 166 -8.49 -13.13 -1.81
N GLN A 167 -8.03 -14.34 -2.14
CA GLN A 167 -7.31 -14.61 -3.40
C GLN A 167 -8.15 -14.21 -4.61
N ASP A 168 -9.43 -14.58 -4.65
CA ASP A 168 -10.33 -14.23 -5.76
C ASP A 168 -10.61 -12.73 -5.83
N PHE A 169 -10.77 -12.07 -4.67
CA PHE A 169 -10.94 -10.63 -4.59
C PHE A 169 -9.74 -9.88 -5.18
N ILE A 170 -8.53 -10.29 -4.83
CA ILE A 170 -7.29 -9.70 -5.36
C ILE A 170 -7.15 -9.99 -6.86
N ARG A 171 -7.50 -11.20 -7.32
CA ARG A 171 -7.52 -11.55 -8.74
C ARG A 171 -8.47 -10.62 -9.54
N CYS A 172 -9.64 -10.30 -8.98
CA CYS A 172 -10.58 -9.34 -9.59
C CYS A 172 -10.00 -7.92 -9.68
N CYS A 173 -9.16 -7.52 -8.71
CA CYS A 173 -8.49 -6.22 -8.72
C CYS A 173 -7.30 -6.17 -9.69
N LEU A 174 -6.54 -7.26 -9.82
CA LEU A 174 -5.30 -7.34 -10.60
C LEU A 174 -5.47 -7.98 -11.99
N GLU A 175 -6.69 -7.91 -12.53
CA GLU A 175 -6.97 -8.21 -13.93
C GLU A 175 -6.26 -7.17 -14.83
N LYS A 176 -5.41 -7.66 -15.75
CA LYS A 176 -4.57 -6.81 -16.59
C LYS A 176 -5.39 -6.05 -17.63
N ASN A 177 -6.46 -6.66 -18.15
CA ASN A 177 -7.36 -5.98 -19.06
C ASN A 177 -8.28 -5.05 -18.23
N PRO A 178 -8.15 -3.71 -18.35
CA PRO A 178 -8.91 -2.78 -17.51
C PRO A 178 -10.42 -2.92 -17.68
N SER A 179 -10.89 -3.27 -18.87
CA SER A 179 -12.33 -3.46 -19.18
C SER A 179 -12.92 -4.73 -18.56
N LYS A 180 -12.08 -5.69 -18.16
CA LYS A 180 -12.48 -6.89 -17.40
C LYS A 180 -12.27 -6.75 -15.89
N ARG A 181 -11.46 -5.76 -15.47
CA ARG A 181 -11.20 -5.46 -14.06
C ARG A 181 -12.49 -5.00 -13.39
N TRP A 182 -12.76 -5.53 -12.21
CA TRP A 182 -14.01 -5.20 -11.51
C TRP A 182 -14.01 -3.75 -11.05
N LYS A 183 -15.16 -3.09 -11.16
CA LYS A 183 -15.37 -1.74 -10.66
C LYS A 183 -15.58 -1.75 -9.14
N ALA A 184 -15.44 -0.58 -8.51
CA ALA A 184 -15.64 -0.44 -7.07
C ALA A 184 -17.00 -1.00 -6.60
N VAL A 185 -18.08 -0.66 -7.31
CA VAL A 185 -19.44 -1.14 -7.03
C VAL A 185 -19.58 -2.67 -7.11
N GLN A 186 -18.85 -3.32 -8.02
CA GLN A 186 -18.88 -4.78 -8.17
C GLN A 186 -18.12 -5.44 -7.00
N LEU A 187 -16.94 -4.90 -6.65
CA LEU A 187 -16.13 -5.39 -5.55
C LEU A 187 -16.82 -5.24 -4.19
N LEU A 188 -17.64 -4.21 -3.99
CA LEU A 188 -18.45 -4.04 -2.77
C LEU A 188 -19.43 -5.20 -2.52
N SER A 189 -19.77 -5.95 -3.56
CA SER A 189 -20.66 -7.12 -3.49
C SER A 189 -19.90 -8.46 -3.45
N HIS A 190 -18.57 -8.43 -3.38
CA HIS A 190 -17.75 -9.63 -3.44
C HIS A 190 -17.82 -10.47 -2.14
N PRO A 191 -17.84 -11.81 -2.20
CA PRO A 191 -17.85 -12.72 -1.04
C PRO A 191 -16.90 -12.34 0.10
N PHE A 192 -15.64 -12.03 -0.23
CA PHE A 192 -14.63 -11.54 0.73
C PHE A 192 -15.10 -10.39 1.65
N LEU A 193 -15.99 -9.50 1.18
CA LEU A 193 -16.46 -8.35 1.97
C LEU A 193 -17.81 -8.60 2.66
N ILE A 194 -18.59 -9.57 2.20
CA ILE A 194 -19.95 -9.84 2.70
C ILE A 194 -20.00 -11.04 3.65
N ASN A 195 -19.09 -12.01 3.48
CA ASN A 195 -18.99 -13.16 4.34
C ASN A 195 -18.40 -12.71 5.68
N LYS A 196 -19.02 -13.14 6.79
CA LYS A 196 -18.41 -12.95 8.10
C LYS A 196 -17.19 -13.85 8.17
N LEU A 197 -16.01 -13.26 8.16
CA LEU A 197 -14.78 -13.96 8.52
C LEU A 197 -14.88 -14.29 10.02
N ASP A 198 -14.83 -15.58 10.35
CA ASP A 198 -14.94 -16.07 11.73
C ASP A 198 -13.76 -15.57 12.58
N ASP A 199 -14.00 -15.34 13.87
CA ASP A 199 -13.04 -14.73 14.83
C ASP A 199 -11.79 -15.58 15.14
N GLN A 200 -11.52 -16.65 14.38
CA GLN A 200 -10.38 -17.55 14.60
C GLN A 200 -9.05 -16.96 14.11
N ASP A 201 -9.06 -15.93 13.25
CA ASP A 201 -7.87 -15.28 12.70
C ASP A 201 -7.43 -14.04 13.50
N ALA A 202 -7.62 -14.07 14.82
CA ALA A 202 -7.16 -13.00 15.69
C ALA A 202 -5.64 -12.82 15.53
N PRO A 203 -5.13 -11.59 15.38
CA PRO A 203 -3.71 -11.35 15.23
C PRO A 203 -2.94 -11.91 16.45
N ILE A 204 -1.74 -12.44 16.21
CA ILE A 204 -0.73 -12.61 17.26
C ILE A 204 -0.53 -11.22 17.87
N ALA A 205 -0.99 -11.04 19.10
CA ALA A 205 -0.78 -9.79 19.82
C ALA A 205 0.71 -9.43 19.80
N PRO A 206 1.08 -8.16 19.63
CA PRO A 206 2.48 -7.76 19.69
C PRO A 206 3.04 -8.23 21.02
N ASP A 207 4.13 -9.02 20.94
CA ASP A 207 4.84 -9.47 22.12
C ASP A 207 5.29 -8.24 22.91
N LYS A 208 4.65 -8.02 24.06
CA LYS A 208 4.96 -6.92 24.97
C LYS A 208 6.34 -7.11 25.66
N SER A 209 7.09 -8.16 25.34
CA SER A 209 8.39 -8.44 25.92
C SER A 209 9.50 -7.45 25.53
N ASN A 210 9.32 -6.65 24.46
CA ASN A 210 10.33 -5.69 23.98
C ASN A 210 9.89 -4.22 23.96
N ALA A 211 8.77 -3.87 24.61
CA ALA A 211 8.44 -2.47 24.83
C ALA A 211 9.30 -1.92 25.98
N GLU A 212 10.37 -1.18 25.66
CA GLU A 212 11.04 -0.36 26.67
C GLU A 212 10.03 0.61 27.30
N PRO A 213 9.99 0.74 28.64
CA PRO A 213 9.05 1.63 29.29
C PRO A 213 9.40 3.08 28.95
N VAL A 214 8.52 3.74 28.19
CA VAL A 214 8.58 5.18 27.95
C VAL A 214 8.13 5.88 29.23
N ASP A 215 9.06 6.50 29.94
CA ASP A 215 8.75 7.38 31.07
C ASP A 215 7.91 8.59 30.59
N SER A 216 6.93 8.93 31.42
CA SER A 216 5.94 10.01 31.38
C SER A 216 6.46 11.45 31.14
N LYS A 217 7.71 11.64 30.72
CA LYS A 217 8.31 12.96 30.46
C LYS A 217 9.21 12.88 29.23
N GLY A 218 8.62 13.06 28.04
CA GLY A 218 9.30 12.99 26.74
C GLY A 218 10.57 13.84 26.61
N ARG A 219 11.72 13.27 27.00
CA ARG A 219 13.07 13.72 26.63
C ARG A 219 13.92 12.52 26.26
N LYS A 220 14.39 12.49 25.01
CA LYS A 220 15.44 11.57 24.56
C LYS A 220 16.71 11.86 25.37
N ARG A 221 17.29 10.85 26.02
CA ARG A 221 18.61 10.96 26.65
C ARG A 221 19.68 10.97 25.57
N GLU A 222 20.42 12.07 25.46
CA GLU A 222 21.73 12.12 24.82
C GLU A 222 22.69 11.25 25.64
N ALA A 223 23.34 10.28 25.01
CA ALA A 223 24.39 9.48 25.64
C ALA A 223 25.76 9.86 25.05
N ASN A 224 26.44 10.75 25.77
CA ASN A 224 27.90 10.88 25.74
C ASN A 224 28.51 9.59 26.29
N ILE A 225 29.40 8.96 25.52
CA ILE A 225 30.42 8.04 26.04
C ILE A 225 31.78 8.53 25.51
N GLU A 226 32.30 9.56 26.18
CA GLU A 226 33.74 9.65 26.44
C GLU A 226 34.11 8.59 27.47
N ILE A 227 35.38 8.18 27.48
CA ILE A 227 36.00 7.07 28.24
C ILE A 227 36.05 5.75 27.45
N ARG A 228 36.96 5.73 26.46
CA ARG A 228 38.02 4.71 26.46
C ARG A 228 39.26 5.23 25.74
N GLU A 229 39.93 6.18 26.40
CA GLU A 229 41.35 6.53 26.20
C GLU A 229 42.33 5.38 26.53
N SER A 230 41.88 4.12 26.59
CA SER A 230 42.74 2.97 26.92
C SER A 230 43.29 2.23 25.69
N SER A 231 42.92 2.59 24.47
CA SER A 231 43.40 1.90 23.25
C SER A 231 44.54 2.62 22.50
N LYS A 232 45.04 3.75 23.02
CA LYS A 232 46.24 4.45 22.49
C LYS A 232 47.57 3.99 23.11
N ARG A 233 47.59 2.97 23.98
CA ARG A 233 48.82 2.47 24.63
C ARG A 233 49.33 1.10 24.16
N MET A 234 48.75 0.53 23.09
CA MET A 234 49.11 -0.80 22.58
C MET A 234 49.50 -0.82 21.09
N LYS A 235 50.07 0.28 20.57
CA LYS A 235 50.71 0.35 19.23
C LYS A 235 52.14 0.92 19.30
N ARG A 236 52.90 0.52 20.31
CA ARG A 236 54.35 0.77 20.41
C ARG A 236 55.03 -0.40 21.13
N GLN A 237 55.14 -1.53 20.46
CA GLN A 237 56.15 -2.57 20.60
C GLN A 237 55.82 -3.63 19.55
N ASP A 238 56.84 -4.22 18.93
CA ASP A 238 56.79 -5.23 17.85
C ASP A 238 56.86 -4.71 16.40
N VAL A 239 57.92 -3.95 16.07
CA VAL A 239 58.70 -4.14 14.82
C VAL A 239 60.15 -3.71 15.09
N GLN A 240 61.01 -4.64 15.47
CA GLN A 240 62.47 -4.53 15.31
C GLN A 240 63.09 -5.94 15.49
N VAL A 241 63.28 -6.67 14.39
CA VAL A 241 64.53 -7.28 13.87
C VAL A 241 64.23 -7.69 12.43
#